data_AF-A0A421BFP6-F1
#
_entry.id   AF-A0A421BFP6-F1
#
_cell.length_a   1.000
_cell.length_b   1.000
_cell.length_c   1.000
_cell.angle_alpha   90.00
_cell.angle_beta   90.00
_cell.angle_gamma   90.00
#
_symmetry.space_group_name_H-M   'P 1'
#
loop_
_entity.id
_entity.type
_entity.pdbx_description
1 polymer ?
#
loop_
_entity_poly.entity_id
_entity_poly.type
_entity_poly.pdbx_seq_one_letter_code
_entity_poly.pdbx_strand_id
1 'polypeptide(L)'
;MDKDGKIEERKNEALNLAMAKKRGKKIYITDQAIEKVPFVEIPGYSQEENKRIQEAHKVLLRDAQQNNQSNEVMHITTEGKPVVVYGDQVSVDINKSVQARYLINSSPDRSLTILHNHPGGSSFSANDVQTFMSHDSVKTLTIVTNQGKVMYLTKTDRFDKNSARDLSRDVSLDKDMDKYLVSVIKAMYNAGVRYILR
;
A
#
# COMPACT_ATOMS: atom_id res chain seq x y z
N MET A 1 20.97 -26.37 -9.27
CA MET A 1 19.91 -25.57 -8.63
C MET A 1 19.16 -26.49 -7.68
N ASP A 2 19.22 -26.19 -6.39
CA ASP A 2 18.53 -26.94 -5.33
C ASP A 2 17.00 -26.78 -5.45
N LYS A 3 16.27 -27.55 -4.63
CA LYS A 3 14.80 -27.49 -4.60
C LYS A 3 14.31 -26.11 -4.17
N ASP A 4 15.07 -25.43 -3.32
CA ASP A 4 14.72 -24.12 -2.76
C ASP A 4 14.83 -23.00 -3.80
N GLY A 5 15.87 -23.02 -4.65
CA GLY A 5 16.03 -22.09 -5.75
C GLY A 5 14.94 -22.20 -6.82
N LYS A 6 14.44 -23.42 -7.07
CA LYS A 6 13.30 -23.64 -7.99
C LYS A 6 11.96 -23.18 -7.41
N ILE A 7 11.80 -23.22 -6.09
CA ILE A 7 10.60 -22.68 -5.41
C ILE A 7 10.62 -21.16 -5.45
N GLU A 8 11.77 -20.55 -5.19
CA GLU A 8 11.93 -19.09 -5.22
C GLU A 8 11.72 -18.50 -6.63
N GLU A 9 12.24 -19.16 -7.66
CA GLU A 9 12.02 -18.76 -9.06
C GLU A 9 10.53 -18.78 -9.44
N ARG A 10 9.81 -19.85 -9.07
CA ARG A 10 8.36 -19.97 -9.30
C ARG A 10 7.56 -18.94 -8.51
N LYS A 11 7.98 -18.62 -7.29
CA LYS A 11 7.38 -17.54 -6.48
C LYS A 11 7.55 -16.19 -7.18
N ASN A 12 8.75 -15.90 -7.68
CA ASN A 12 9.05 -14.67 -8.39
C ASN A 12 8.25 -14.54 -9.70
N GLU A 13 8.10 -15.63 -10.46
CA GLU A 13 7.30 -15.66 -11.68
C GLU A 13 5.81 -15.46 -11.39
N ALA A 14 5.27 -16.14 -10.37
CA ALA A 14 3.89 -15.94 -9.92
C ALA A 14 3.64 -14.51 -9.40
N LEU A 15 4.62 -13.93 -8.71
CA LEU A 15 4.56 -12.54 -8.24
C LEU A 15 4.55 -11.56 -9.41
N ASN A 16 5.41 -11.75 -10.41
CA ASN A 16 5.41 -10.95 -11.64
C ASN A 16 4.09 -11.07 -12.42
N LEU A 17 3.50 -12.26 -12.48
CA LEU A 17 2.17 -12.47 -13.08
C LEU A 17 1.04 -11.83 -12.25
N ALA A 18 1.17 -11.78 -10.92
CA ALA A 18 0.24 -11.08 -10.04
C ALA A 18 0.33 -9.55 -10.22
N MET A 19 1.53 -9.01 -10.40
CA MET A 19 1.75 -7.61 -10.79
C MET A 19 1.01 -7.27 -12.10
N ALA A 20 0.80 -8.26 -12.98
CA ALA A 20 0.10 -8.11 -14.26
C ALA A 20 -1.43 -8.37 -14.22
N LYS A 21 -2.02 -8.86 -13.11
CA LYS A 21 -3.40 -9.39 -13.10
C LYS A 21 -4.47 -8.32 -12.81
N LYS A 22 -5.33 -8.10 -13.82
CA LYS A 22 -6.68 -7.48 -13.84
C LYS A 22 -7.14 -6.75 -12.55
N ARG A 23 -6.78 -5.47 -12.46
CA ARG A 23 -7.51 -4.53 -11.60
C ARG A 23 -8.92 -4.35 -12.15
N GLY A 24 -9.91 -4.27 -11.25
CA GLY A 24 -11.32 -4.11 -11.61
C GLY A 24 -11.55 -2.92 -12.55
N LYS A 25 -12.74 -2.88 -13.18
CA LYS A 25 -13.12 -1.72 -14.01
C LYS A 25 -12.97 -0.45 -13.19
N LYS A 26 -12.37 0.59 -13.79
CA LYS A 26 -12.22 1.90 -13.14
C LYS A 26 -13.58 2.42 -12.67
N ILE A 27 -13.61 2.83 -11.40
CA ILE A 27 -14.73 3.55 -10.80
C ILE A 27 -14.33 5.02 -10.71
N TYR A 28 -15.14 5.91 -11.26
CA TYR A 28 -14.88 7.35 -11.13
C TYR A 28 -15.21 7.82 -9.71
N ILE A 29 -14.35 8.69 -9.18
CA ILE A 29 -14.52 9.25 -7.83
C ILE A 29 -15.68 10.25 -7.85
N THR A 30 -16.60 10.12 -6.89
CA THR A 30 -17.72 11.04 -6.68
C THR A 30 -17.51 11.87 -5.42
N ASP A 31 -18.16 13.03 -5.34
CA ASP A 31 -18.13 13.85 -4.11
C ASP A 31 -18.62 13.07 -2.88
N GLN A 32 -19.65 12.26 -3.07
CA GLN A 32 -20.17 11.39 -2.01
C GLN A 32 -19.13 10.37 -1.52
N ALA A 33 -18.31 9.81 -2.40
CA ALA A 33 -17.24 8.89 -2.00
C ALA A 33 -16.16 9.61 -1.19
N ILE A 34 -15.85 10.87 -1.52
CA ILE A 34 -14.91 11.72 -0.79
C ILE A 34 -15.47 12.07 0.61
N GLU A 35 -16.72 12.51 0.68
CA GLU A 35 -17.36 12.89 1.95
C GLU A 35 -17.48 11.72 2.92
N LYS A 36 -17.75 10.51 2.40
CA LYS A 36 -17.98 9.29 3.19
C LYS A 36 -16.72 8.48 3.50
N VAL A 37 -15.53 9.01 3.23
CA VAL A 37 -14.28 8.34 3.65
C VAL A 37 -14.35 8.09 5.17
N PRO A 38 -14.32 6.82 5.61
CA PRO A 38 -14.52 6.48 7.01
C PRO A 38 -13.29 6.88 7.83
N PHE A 39 -13.53 7.22 9.09
CA PHE A 39 -12.47 7.29 10.08
C PHE A 39 -12.01 5.85 10.39
N VAL A 40 -10.69 5.63 10.38
CA VAL A 40 -10.09 4.34 10.70
C VAL A 40 -8.99 4.58 11.72
N GLU A 41 -9.01 3.81 12.81
CA GLU A 41 -7.94 3.84 13.82
C GLU A 41 -6.77 2.97 13.35
N ILE A 42 -5.65 3.62 13.05
CA ILE A 42 -4.38 2.97 12.76
C ILE A 42 -3.57 2.89 14.05
N PRO A 43 -3.19 1.68 14.53
CA PRO A 43 -2.37 1.53 15.72
C PRO A 43 -1.04 2.28 15.61
N GLY A 44 -0.64 2.93 16.71
CA GLY A 44 0.58 3.75 16.75
C GLY A 44 0.42 5.17 16.21
N TYR A 45 -0.82 5.61 16.02
CA TYR A 45 -1.21 7.00 15.76
C TYR A 45 -2.22 7.45 16.82
N SER A 46 -2.12 8.71 17.23
CA SER A 46 -3.13 9.39 18.04
C SER A 46 -4.45 9.57 17.26
N GLN A 47 -5.53 9.93 17.95
CA GLN A 47 -6.79 10.24 17.28
C GLN A 47 -6.66 11.42 16.31
N GLU A 48 -5.86 12.44 16.67
CA GLU A 48 -5.64 13.60 15.80
C GLU A 48 -4.89 13.22 14.53
N GLU A 49 -3.85 12.37 14.64
CA GLU A 49 -3.12 11.88 13.47
C GLU A 49 -4.00 11.00 12.58
N ASN A 50 -4.83 10.12 13.16
CA ASN A 50 -5.79 9.33 12.38
C ASN A 50 -6.82 10.22 11.66
N LYS A 51 -7.29 11.31 12.28
CA LYS A 51 -8.14 12.31 11.61
C LYS A 51 -7.41 13.00 10.47
N ARG A 52 -6.13 13.36 10.65
CA ARG A 52 -5.31 13.95 9.57
C ARG A 52 -5.13 12.97 8.40
N ILE A 53 -4.95 11.67 8.67
CA ILE A 53 -4.87 10.64 7.62
C ILE A 53 -6.21 10.51 6.88
N GLN A 54 -7.33 10.53 7.59
CA GLN A 54 -8.66 10.52 6.98
C GLN A 54 -8.86 11.73 6.05
N GLU A 55 -8.53 12.93 6.50
CA GLU A 55 -8.62 14.14 5.67
C GLU A 55 -7.63 14.08 4.49
N ALA A 56 -6.44 13.51 4.69
CA ALA A 56 -5.49 13.28 3.59
C ALA A 56 -6.04 12.31 2.54
N HIS A 57 -6.80 11.27 2.90
CA HIS A 57 -7.52 10.43 1.93
C HIS A 57 -8.55 11.23 1.13
N LYS A 58 -9.28 12.16 1.76
CA LYS A 58 -10.24 13.02 1.05
C LYS A 58 -9.53 13.94 0.05
N VAL A 59 -8.42 14.55 0.46
CA VAL A 59 -7.58 15.39 -0.40
C VAL A 59 -7.02 14.58 -1.56
N LEU A 60 -6.51 13.37 -1.29
CA LEU A 60 -6.00 12.44 -2.30
C LEU A 60 -7.07 12.06 -3.33
N LEU A 61 -8.28 11.70 -2.88
CA LEU A 61 -9.38 11.37 -3.79
C LEU A 61 -9.79 12.58 -4.62
N ARG A 62 -9.81 13.79 -4.04
CA ARG A 62 -10.10 15.03 -4.77
C ARG A 62 -9.05 15.31 -5.84
N ASP A 63 -7.77 15.15 -5.51
CA ASP A 63 -6.65 15.31 -6.44
C ASP A 63 -6.73 14.29 -7.58
N ALA A 64 -6.92 13.01 -7.28
CA ALA A 64 -7.12 11.96 -8.28
C ALA A 64 -8.34 12.26 -9.19
N GLN A 65 -9.45 12.73 -8.61
CA GLN A 65 -10.67 13.06 -9.34
C GLN A 65 -10.43 14.19 -10.34
N GLN A 66 -9.81 15.28 -9.90
CA GLN A 66 -9.68 16.52 -10.68
C GLN A 66 -8.47 16.50 -11.63
N ASN A 67 -7.36 15.93 -11.17
CA ASN A 67 -6.06 16.08 -11.83
C ASN A 67 -5.55 14.79 -12.48
N ASN A 68 -6.18 13.64 -12.21
CA ASN A 68 -5.74 12.36 -12.79
C ASN A 68 -6.87 11.47 -13.29
N GLN A 69 -8.02 12.02 -13.69
CA GLN A 69 -9.14 11.24 -14.28
C GLN A 69 -9.59 10.04 -13.42
N SER A 70 -9.52 10.18 -12.10
CA SER A 70 -9.75 9.13 -11.10
C SER A 70 -8.80 7.92 -11.22
N ASN A 71 -7.65 8.06 -11.87
CA ASN A 71 -6.58 7.07 -11.88
C ASN A 71 -5.77 7.10 -10.56
N GLU A 72 -4.76 6.24 -10.43
CA GLU A 72 -3.94 6.19 -9.23
C GLU A 72 -3.14 7.47 -9.02
N VAL A 73 -3.20 7.98 -7.81
CA VAL A 73 -2.34 9.03 -7.28
C VAL A 73 -1.79 8.50 -5.97
N MET A 74 -0.53 8.81 -5.70
CA MET A 74 0.12 8.52 -4.44
C MET A 74 0.57 9.82 -3.78
N HIS A 75 0.23 9.97 -2.51
CA HIS A 75 0.71 11.03 -1.62
C HIS A 75 1.65 10.41 -0.59
N ILE A 76 2.83 10.99 -0.41
CA ILE A 76 3.75 10.65 0.68
C ILE A 76 3.74 11.82 1.67
N THR A 77 3.29 11.57 2.90
CA THR A 77 3.17 12.61 3.92
C THR A 77 4.55 13.06 4.40
N THR A 78 4.75 14.37 4.46
CA THR A 78 5.92 15.00 5.08
C THR A 78 5.43 16.00 6.14
N GLU A 79 6.34 16.67 6.86
CA GLU A 79 5.97 17.77 7.77
C GLU A 79 5.29 18.96 7.06
N GLY A 80 5.35 19.02 5.73
CA GLY A 80 4.72 20.04 4.89
C GLY A 80 3.76 19.47 3.85
N LYS A 81 3.80 20.03 2.64
CA LYS A 81 2.97 19.53 1.53
C LYS A 81 3.37 18.09 1.18
N PRO A 82 2.41 17.19 0.92
CA PRO A 82 2.73 15.83 0.53
C PRO A 82 3.46 15.82 -0.82
N VAL A 83 4.36 14.86 -1.00
CA VAL A 83 4.95 14.58 -2.32
C VAL A 83 3.92 13.76 -3.11
N VAL A 84 3.58 14.25 -4.30
CA VAL A 84 2.56 13.64 -5.15
C VAL A 84 3.20 12.90 -6.32
N VAL A 85 2.72 11.69 -6.59
CA VAL A 85 3.10 10.88 -7.76
C VAL A 85 1.83 10.48 -8.51
N TYR A 86 1.77 10.83 -9.79
CA TYR A 86 0.65 10.48 -10.66
C TYR A 86 0.94 9.17 -11.39
N GLY A 87 -0.02 8.25 -11.32
CA GLY A 87 -0.02 6.97 -12.00
C GLY A 87 -1.09 6.88 -13.08
N ASP A 88 -1.30 5.67 -13.59
CA ASP A 88 -2.40 5.33 -14.49
C ASP A 88 -3.49 4.55 -13.73
N GLN A 89 -4.43 3.92 -14.45
CA GLN A 89 -5.52 3.16 -13.80
C GLN A 89 -5.00 2.00 -12.94
N VAL A 90 -3.83 1.44 -13.29
CA VAL A 90 -3.35 0.15 -12.82
C VAL A 90 -1.97 0.20 -12.17
N SER A 91 -1.34 1.37 -12.09
CA SER A 91 -0.06 1.50 -11.40
C SER A 91 0.26 2.95 -11.04
N VAL A 92 0.95 3.11 -9.91
CA VAL A 92 1.72 4.29 -9.55
C VAL A 92 3.11 3.83 -9.09
N ASP A 93 4.16 4.53 -9.54
CA ASP A 93 5.55 4.13 -9.30
C ASP A 93 6.34 5.29 -8.68
N ILE A 94 6.75 5.10 -7.43
CA ILE A 94 7.55 6.04 -6.64
C ILE A 94 8.85 6.40 -7.37
N ASN A 95 9.44 5.47 -8.11
CA ASN A 95 10.72 5.68 -8.79
C ASN A 95 10.64 6.65 -9.96
N LYS A 96 9.43 6.95 -10.47
CA LYS A 96 9.22 7.96 -11.50
C LYS A 96 9.31 9.40 -10.97
N SER A 97 9.29 9.58 -9.64
CA SER A 97 9.49 10.89 -9.00
C SER A 97 10.84 10.91 -8.26
N VAL A 98 11.75 11.79 -8.71
CA VAL A 98 13.06 11.96 -8.05
C VAL A 98 12.88 12.33 -6.58
N GLN A 99 11.91 13.20 -6.28
CA GLN A 99 11.63 13.63 -4.92
C GLN A 99 11.05 12.49 -4.06
N ALA A 100 10.11 11.70 -4.60
CA ALA A 100 9.53 10.58 -3.88
C ALA A 100 10.57 9.48 -3.62
N ARG A 101 11.39 9.17 -4.63
CA ARG A 101 12.50 8.24 -4.52
C ARG A 101 13.55 8.71 -3.52
N TYR A 102 13.88 10.00 -3.51
CA TYR A 102 14.78 10.54 -2.49
C TYR A 102 14.18 10.34 -1.09
N LEU A 103 12.93 10.79 -0.89
CA LEU A 103 12.25 10.76 0.39
C LEU A 103 12.18 9.34 0.97
N ILE A 104 11.77 8.34 0.18
CA ILE A 104 11.63 6.96 0.67
C ILE A 104 12.97 6.31 1.02
N ASN A 105 14.08 6.78 0.45
CA ASN A 105 15.42 6.22 0.69
C ASN A 105 16.23 6.98 1.74
N SER A 106 15.89 8.24 2.04
CA SER A 106 16.65 9.10 2.95
C SER A 106 15.93 9.45 4.25
N SER A 107 14.62 9.20 4.35
CA SER A 107 13.86 9.53 5.56
C SER A 107 14.17 8.56 6.70
N PRO A 108 14.07 9.00 7.97
CA PRO A 108 14.27 8.13 9.11
C PRO A 108 13.39 6.88 9.09
N ASP A 109 13.85 5.83 9.76
CA ASP A 109 13.11 4.58 9.89
C ASP A 109 11.69 4.82 10.42
N ARG A 110 10.71 4.22 9.73
CA ARG A 110 9.29 4.27 10.10
C ARG A 110 8.79 5.70 10.36
N SER A 111 9.16 6.66 9.52
CA SER A 111 8.68 8.05 9.60
C SER A 111 7.62 8.41 8.56
N LEU A 112 7.49 7.64 7.46
CA LEU A 112 6.61 8.00 6.33
C LEU A 112 5.28 7.26 6.36
N THR A 113 4.21 8.01 6.04
CA THR A 113 2.91 7.46 5.65
C THR A 113 2.69 7.67 4.16
N ILE A 114 2.42 6.58 3.46
CA ILE A 114 2.07 6.57 2.04
C ILE A 114 0.56 6.35 1.94
N LEU A 115 -0.10 7.15 1.10
CA LEU A 115 -1.51 7.03 0.77
C LEU A 115 -1.62 6.93 -0.75
N HIS A 116 -2.37 5.97 -1.27
CA HIS A 116 -2.74 5.97 -2.68
C HIS A 116 -4.16 5.46 -2.89
N ASN A 117 -4.76 5.78 -4.04
CA ASN A 117 -6.10 5.31 -4.36
C ASN A 117 -6.08 4.12 -5.33
N HIS A 118 -7.06 3.22 -5.19
CA HIS A 118 -7.26 2.08 -6.11
C HIS A 118 -8.54 2.28 -6.96
N PRO A 119 -8.41 2.58 -8.26
CA PRO A 119 -9.53 2.87 -9.15
C PRO A 119 -10.47 1.70 -9.40
N GLY A 120 -9.92 0.48 -9.48
CA GLY A 120 -10.70 -0.75 -9.63
C GLY A 120 -11.24 -1.31 -8.30
N GLY A 121 -10.97 -0.62 -7.19
CA GLY A 121 -11.33 -1.06 -5.84
C GLY A 121 -10.56 -2.26 -5.30
N SER A 122 -9.55 -2.77 -6.00
CA SER A 122 -8.74 -3.92 -5.55
C SER A 122 -8.14 -3.72 -4.15
N SER A 123 -7.84 -4.84 -3.48
CA SER A 123 -7.00 -4.83 -2.26
C SER A 123 -5.54 -4.51 -2.60
N PHE A 124 -4.63 -4.66 -1.63
CA PHE A 124 -3.18 -4.54 -1.83
C PHE A 124 -2.67 -5.41 -2.98
N SER A 125 -1.83 -4.83 -3.82
CA SER A 125 -1.05 -5.52 -4.84
C SER A 125 0.29 -6.03 -4.29
N ALA A 126 0.94 -6.90 -5.06
CA ALA A 126 2.31 -7.33 -4.79
C ALA A 126 3.29 -6.15 -4.64
N ASN A 127 3.15 -5.12 -5.50
CA ASN A 127 4.00 -3.94 -5.47
C ASN A 127 3.78 -3.09 -4.20
N ASP A 128 2.54 -3.02 -3.70
CA ASP A 128 2.24 -2.32 -2.45
C ASP A 128 2.93 -3.00 -1.27
N VAL A 129 2.80 -4.34 -1.18
CA VAL A 129 3.45 -5.13 -0.13
C VAL A 129 4.98 -5.02 -0.24
N GLN A 130 5.54 -5.08 -1.45
CA GLN A 130 6.97 -4.92 -1.68
C GLN A 130 7.45 -3.53 -1.27
N THR A 131 6.73 -2.47 -1.63
CA THR A 131 7.06 -1.09 -1.25
C THR A 131 7.06 -0.92 0.26
N PHE A 132 6.02 -1.42 0.93
CA PHE A 132 5.90 -1.42 2.38
C PHE A 132 7.03 -2.17 3.08
N MET A 133 7.43 -3.34 2.56
CA MET A 133 8.44 -4.19 3.19
C MET A 133 9.88 -3.79 2.90
N SER A 134 10.15 -3.26 1.71
CA SER A 134 11.53 -3.04 1.25
C SER A 134 12.16 -1.77 1.82
N HIS A 135 11.34 -0.75 2.09
CA HIS A 135 11.81 0.56 2.56
C HIS A 135 11.61 0.71 4.07
N ASP A 136 12.71 0.96 4.77
CA ASP A 136 12.72 1.07 6.23
C ASP A 136 12.03 2.35 6.71
N SER A 137 12.08 3.41 5.91
CA SER A 137 11.39 4.68 6.16
C SER A 137 9.86 4.60 6.17
N VAL A 138 9.26 3.62 5.46
CA VAL A 138 7.80 3.50 5.36
C VAL A 138 7.25 2.88 6.64
N LYS A 139 6.54 3.68 7.46
CA LYS A 139 5.80 3.18 8.62
C LYS A 139 4.47 2.59 8.21
N THR A 140 3.72 3.31 7.39
CA THR A 140 2.35 3.00 7.07
C THR A 140 2.11 3.19 5.58
N LEU A 141 1.43 2.22 4.96
CA LEU A 141 0.93 2.32 3.59
C LEU A 141 -0.58 2.12 3.65
N THR A 142 -1.33 3.10 3.14
CA THR A 142 -2.79 3.10 3.15
C THR A 142 -3.33 3.17 1.73
N ILE A 143 -4.46 2.51 1.52
CA ILE A 143 -5.22 2.58 0.27
C ILE A 143 -6.60 3.15 0.59
N VAL A 144 -7.08 4.06 -0.25
CA VAL A 144 -8.51 4.42 -0.32
C VAL A 144 -9.05 4.04 -1.69
N THR A 145 -10.08 3.20 -1.77
CA THR A 145 -10.70 2.91 -3.07
C THR A 145 -11.41 4.15 -3.59
N ASN A 146 -11.66 4.23 -4.91
CA ASN A 146 -12.45 5.35 -5.47
C ASN A 146 -13.91 5.42 -4.96
N GLN A 147 -14.34 4.42 -4.17
CA GLN A 147 -15.62 4.38 -3.46
C GLN A 147 -15.49 4.73 -1.97
N GLY A 148 -14.31 5.13 -1.50
CA GLY A 148 -14.04 5.58 -0.14
C GLY A 148 -13.69 4.47 0.85
N LYS A 149 -13.49 3.21 0.44
CA LYS A 149 -13.09 2.15 1.38
C LYS A 149 -11.60 2.26 1.72
N VAL A 150 -11.27 2.32 3.01
CA VAL A 150 -9.90 2.47 3.49
C VAL A 150 -9.29 1.12 3.92
N MET A 151 -8.04 0.90 3.55
CA MET A 151 -7.18 -0.22 3.95
C MET A 151 -5.83 0.32 4.44
N TYR A 152 -5.14 -0.41 5.30
CA TYR A 152 -3.79 -0.04 5.73
C TYR A 152 -2.92 -1.26 6.05
N LEU A 153 -1.62 -1.07 5.91
CA LEU A 153 -0.56 -1.84 6.55
C LEU A 153 0.26 -0.86 7.40
N THR A 154 0.56 -1.19 8.64
CA THR A 154 1.38 -0.35 9.52
C THR A 154 2.38 -1.18 10.31
N LYS A 155 3.63 -0.73 10.35
CA LYS A 155 4.69 -1.30 11.19
C LYS A 155 4.54 -0.76 12.61
N THR A 156 4.52 -1.67 13.58
CA THR A 156 4.58 -1.31 15.00
C THR A 156 6.02 -1.15 15.46
N ASP A 157 6.21 -0.70 16.71
CA ASP A 157 7.54 -0.64 17.34
C ASP A 157 8.21 -2.01 17.46
N ARG A 158 7.40 -3.08 17.48
CA ARG A 158 7.85 -4.48 17.48
C ARG A 158 8.09 -5.05 16.08
N PHE A 159 8.00 -4.23 15.04
CA PHE A 159 8.21 -4.70 13.69
C PHE A 159 9.64 -5.20 13.50
N ASP A 160 9.79 -6.43 13.02
CA ASP A 160 11.06 -7.03 12.65
C ASP A 160 11.04 -7.46 11.17
N LYS A 161 11.92 -6.85 10.38
CA LYS A 161 11.95 -7.03 8.92
C LYS A 161 12.32 -8.46 8.54
N ASN A 162 13.26 -9.08 9.26
CA ASN A 162 13.72 -10.43 8.94
C ASN A 162 12.63 -11.47 9.25
N SER A 163 12.03 -11.39 10.44
CA SER A 163 10.90 -12.23 10.84
C SER A 163 9.73 -12.10 9.88
N ALA A 164 9.41 -10.87 9.44
CA ALA A 164 8.34 -10.65 8.46
C ALA A 164 8.66 -11.29 7.10
N ARG A 165 9.92 -11.23 6.65
CA ARG A 165 10.38 -11.89 5.41
C ARG A 165 10.32 -13.41 5.52
N ASP A 166 10.76 -13.98 6.64
CA ASP A 166 10.78 -15.42 6.84
C ASP A 166 9.35 -15.99 6.94
N LEU A 167 8.49 -15.35 7.73
CA LEU A 167 7.07 -15.70 7.80
C LEU A 167 6.37 -15.58 6.43
N SER A 168 6.73 -14.58 5.62
CA SER A 168 6.18 -14.43 4.26
C SER A 168 6.65 -15.54 3.32
N ARG A 169 7.88 -16.05 3.49
CA ARG A 169 8.41 -17.17 2.71
C ARG A 169 7.75 -18.49 3.08
N ASP A 170 7.37 -18.66 4.34
CA ASP A 170 6.70 -19.86 4.84
C ASP A 170 5.24 -19.98 4.36
N VAL A 171 4.66 -18.90 3.83
CA VAL A 171 3.34 -18.96 3.20
C VAL A 171 3.41 -19.75 1.90
N SER A 172 2.66 -20.86 1.88
CA SER A 172 2.45 -21.67 0.68
C SER A 172 1.81 -20.85 -0.43
N LEU A 173 2.34 -20.99 -1.65
CA LEU A 173 1.76 -20.38 -2.84
C LEU A 173 0.30 -20.85 -3.04
N ASP A 174 -0.58 -19.89 -3.32
CA ASP A 174 -1.96 -20.15 -3.76
C ASP A 174 -2.07 -19.81 -5.25
N LYS A 175 -2.89 -20.56 -6.00
CA LYS A 175 -3.20 -20.26 -7.41
C LYS A 175 -3.98 -18.96 -7.55
N ASP A 176 -4.72 -18.61 -6.50
CA ASP A 176 -5.36 -17.32 -6.32
C ASP A 176 -4.40 -16.35 -5.63
N MET A 177 -3.82 -15.45 -6.42
CA MET A 177 -2.82 -14.50 -5.94
C MET A 177 -3.36 -13.53 -4.90
N ASP A 178 -4.65 -13.21 -4.92
CA ASP A 178 -5.24 -12.33 -3.91
C ASP A 178 -5.29 -13.06 -2.56
N LYS A 179 -5.66 -14.34 -2.55
CA LYS A 179 -5.61 -15.17 -1.33
C LYS A 179 -4.19 -15.38 -0.83
N TYR A 180 -3.24 -15.56 -1.74
CA TYR A 180 -1.82 -15.66 -1.39
C TYR A 180 -1.35 -14.37 -0.68
N LEU A 181 -1.57 -13.19 -1.29
CA LEU A 181 -1.16 -11.91 -0.71
C LEU A 181 -1.83 -11.63 0.65
N VAL A 182 -3.12 -11.96 0.79
CA VAL A 182 -3.82 -11.87 2.07
C VAL A 182 -3.16 -12.77 3.11
N SER A 183 -2.75 -13.98 2.74
CA SER A 183 -2.09 -14.92 3.65
C SER A 183 -0.70 -14.43 4.06
N VAL A 184 0.06 -13.85 3.13
CA VAL A 184 1.33 -13.17 3.40
C VAL A 184 1.14 -12.03 4.40
N ILE A 185 0.17 -11.14 4.18
CA ILE A 185 -0.10 -10.01 5.08
C ILE A 185 -0.52 -10.51 6.47
N LYS A 186 -1.34 -11.55 6.55
CA LYS A 186 -1.73 -12.17 7.84
C LYS A 186 -0.53 -12.76 8.57
N ALA A 187 0.38 -13.44 7.89
CA ALA A 187 1.59 -14.00 8.50
C ALA A 187 2.46 -12.91 9.14
N MET A 188 2.59 -11.75 8.49
CA MET A 188 3.36 -10.62 9.00
C MET A 188 2.81 -10.02 10.31
N TYR A 189 1.59 -10.36 10.73
CA TYR A 189 1.05 -9.95 12.04
C TYR A 189 1.99 -10.33 13.20
N ASN A 190 2.57 -11.53 13.11
CA ASN A 190 3.47 -12.08 14.12
C ASN A 190 4.85 -11.41 14.11
N ALA A 191 5.19 -10.68 13.05
CA ALA A 191 6.39 -9.86 12.95
C ALA A 191 6.12 -8.37 13.17
N GLY A 192 5.01 -8.02 13.85
CA GLY A 192 4.74 -6.65 14.25
C GLY A 192 4.10 -5.76 13.18
N VAL A 193 3.45 -6.35 12.16
CA VAL A 193 2.56 -5.62 11.24
C VAL A 193 1.12 -5.61 11.79
N ARG A 194 0.43 -4.49 11.63
CA ARG A 194 -1.03 -4.38 11.81
C ARG A 194 -1.65 -3.97 10.50
N TYR A 195 -2.88 -4.43 10.26
CA TYR A 195 -3.55 -4.20 8.99
C TYR A 195 -5.06 -4.09 9.15
N ILE A 196 -5.68 -3.43 8.16
CA ILE A 196 -7.09 -3.62 7.82
C ILE A 196 -7.15 -3.95 6.32
N LEU A 197 -7.77 -5.08 6.00
CA LEU A 197 -7.92 -5.60 4.64
C LEU A 197 -9.34 -5.36 4.12
N ARG A 198 -9.53 -5.50 2.80
CA ARG A 198 -10.87 -5.44 2.18
C ARG A 198 -11.78 -6.56 2.66
#